data_AF-A0ABD0NIS9-F1
#
_entry.id   AF-A0ABD0NIS9-F1
#
_cell.length_a   1.000
_cell.length_b   1.000
_cell.length_c   1.000
_cell.angle_alpha   90.00
_cell.angle_beta   90.00
_cell.angle_gamma   90.00
#
_symmetry.space_group_name_H-M   'P 1'
#
loop_
_entity.id
_entity.type
_entity.pdbx_description
1 polymer ?
#
loop_
_entity_poly.entity_id
_entity_poly.type
_entity_poly.pdbx_seq_one_letter_code
_entity_poly.pdbx_strand_id
1 'polypeptide(L)' 'GGQAVQNADFALAQFSFLRRLLLVHGHWSYYRICILLRYFLYKTTAFALVHIWYSFYNGFSAQ' A
#
# COMPACT_ATOMS: atom_id res chain seq x y z
N GLY A 1 -13.25 23.02 22.90
CA GLY A 1 -13.52 22.06 21.81
C GLY A 1 -12.24 21.57 21.17
N GLY A 2 -11.49 20.70 21.85
CA GLY A 2 -10.28 20.05 21.32
C GLY A 2 -10.41 18.54 21.08
N GLN A 3 -11.59 17.97 21.39
CA GLN A 3 -11.82 16.52 21.30
C GLN A 3 -11.72 16.00 19.86
N ALA A 4 -12.09 16.81 18.86
CA ALA A 4 -11.95 16.45 17.45
C ALA A 4 -10.49 16.41 16.94
N VAL A 5 -9.59 17.16 17.57
CA VAL A 5 -8.16 17.19 17.23
C VAL A 5 -7.41 16.00 17.85
N GLN A 6 -7.85 15.54 19.02
CA GLN A 6 -7.24 14.41 19.73
C GLN A 6 -7.61 13.05 19.13
N ASN A 7 -8.77 12.96 18.46
CA ASN A 7 -9.22 11.74 17.77
C ASN A 7 -8.84 11.70 16.27
N ALA A 8 -8.20 12.74 15.74
CA ALA A 8 -7.77 12.77 14.35
C ALA A 8 -6.31 12.32 14.23
N ASP A 9 -6.00 11.42 13.30
CA ASP A 9 -4.61 11.01 12.99
C ASP A 9 -3.72 12.19 12.58
N PHE A 10 -4.32 13.31 12.14
CA PHE A 10 -3.64 14.55 11.79
C PHE A 10 -4.35 15.77 12.37
N ALA A 11 -3.71 16.42 13.34
CA ALA A 11 -4.14 17.67 13.94
C ALA A 11 -3.56 18.86 13.18
N LEU A 12 -4.39 19.60 12.42
CA LEU A 12 -3.96 20.79 11.69
C LEU A 12 -4.59 22.06 12.29
N ALA A 13 -3.75 23.06 12.57
CA ALA A 13 -4.18 24.33 13.18
C ALA A 13 -4.97 25.24 12.21
N GLN A 14 -4.85 25.05 10.89
CA GLN A 14 -5.52 25.85 9.86
C GLN A 14 -5.77 25.03 8.59
N PHE A 15 -6.93 25.22 7.95
CA PHE A 15 -7.37 24.49 6.75
C PHE A 15 -6.45 24.67 5.53
N SER A 16 -5.64 25.73 5.46
CA SER A 16 -4.70 25.96 4.34
C SER A 16 -3.53 24.97 4.33
N PHE A 17 -3.10 24.50 5.50
CA PHE A 17 -2.04 23.49 5.62
C PHE A 17 -2.50 22.12 5.13
N LEU A 18 -3.79 21.80 5.28
CA LEU A 18 -4.38 20.57 4.76
C LEU A 18 -4.24 20.51 3.23
N ARG A 19 -4.47 21.64 2.53
CA ARG A 19 -4.36 21.70 1.07
C ARG A 19 -2.91 21.49 0.60
N ARG A 20 -1.92 22.03 1.32
CA ARG A 20 -0.49 21.87 0.98
C ARG A 20 0.03 20.46 1.32
N LEU A 21 -0.45 19.88 2.43
CA LEU A 21 -0.13 18.51 2.84
C LEU A 21 -0.71 17.49 1.85
N LEU A 22 -2.00 17.62 1.50
CA LEU A 22 -2.67 16.68 0.62
C LEU A 22 -2.19 16.79 -0.84
N LEU A 23 -1.94 17.99 -1.35
CA LEU A 23 -1.46 18.16 -2.74
C LEU A 23 0.00 17.71 -2.93
N VAL A 24 0.90 18.02 -2.00
CA VAL A 24 2.34 17.68 -2.17
C VAL A 24 2.66 16.31 -1.58
N HIS A 25 2.28 16.05 -0.33
CA HIS A 25 2.57 14.77 0.32
C HIS A 25 1.59 13.68 -0.11
N GLY A 26 0.33 14.00 -0.41
CA GLY A 26 -0.63 13.02 -0.89
C GLY A 26 -0.22 12.45 -2.26
N HIS A 27 0.28 13.28 -3.19
CA HIS A 27 0.74 12.80 -4.49
C HIS A 27 1.99 11.92 -4.38
N TRP A 28 2.96 12.32 -3.56
CA TRP A 28 4.17 11.53 -3.30
C TRP A 28 3.86 10.21 -2.58
N SER A 29 2.97 10.25 -1.58
CA SER A 29 2.52 9.06 -0.85
C SER A 29 1.79 8.09 -1.78
N TYR A 30 0.88 8.60 -2.60
CA TYR A 30 0.15 7.80 -3.59
C TYR A 30 1.09 7.14 -4.60
N TYR A 31 2.05 7.89 -5.14
CA TYR A 31 3.05 7.34 -6.07
C TYR A 31 3.89 6.23 -5.43
N ARG A 32 4.34 6.42 -4.17
CA ARG A 32 5.10 5.42 -3.42
C ARG A 32 4.27 4.17 -3.14
N ILE A 33 2.99 4.33 -2.76
CA ILE A 33 2.06 3.22 -2.51
C ILE A 33 1.77 2.45 -3.80
N CYS A 34 1.54 3.12 -4.92
CA CYS A 34 1.30 2.46 -6.21
C CYS A 34 2.51 1.62 -6.67
N ILE A 35 3.73 2.14 -6.50
CA ILE A 35 4.96 1.40 -6.80
C ILE A 35 5.07 0.18 -5.88
N LEU A 36 4.89 0.37 -4.56
CA LEU A 36 4.92 -0.74 -3.60
C LEU A 36 3.89 -1.80 -3.92
N LEU A 37 2.65 -1.41 -4.20
CA LEU A 37 1.56 -2.32 -4.57
C LEU A 37 1.90 -3.12 -5.82
N ARG A 38 2.41 -2.45 -6.86
CA ARG A 38 2.79 -3.11 -8.12
C ARG A 38 3.95 -4.09 -7.92
N TYR A 39 4.97 -3.71 -7.14
CA TYR A 39 6.07 -4.60 -6.78
C TYR A 39 5.62 -5.78 -5.93
N PHE A 40 4.73 -5.54 -4.97
CA PHE A 40 4.19 -6.58 -4.09
C PHE A 40 3.38 -7.60 -4.88
N LEU A 41 2.48 -7.14 -5.74
CA LEU A 41 1.69 -8.00 -6.62
C LEU A 41 2.59 -8.76 -7.58
N TYR A 42 3.54 -8.10 -8.24
CA TYR A 42 4.48 -8.78 -9.15
C TYR A 42 5.26 -9.90 -8.46
N LYS A 43 5.84 -9.60 -7.29
CA LYS A 43 6.65 -10.59 -6.56
C LYS A 43 5.79 -11.75 -6.02
N THR A 44 4.61 -11.44 -5.50
CA THR A 44 3.68 -12.44 -4.95
C THR A 44 3.11 -13.34 -6.04
N THR A 45 2.68 -12.75 -7.17
CA THR A 45 2.17 -13.51 -8.31
C THR A 45 3.27 -14.34 -8.97
N ALA A 46 4.48 -13.80 -9.15
CA ALA A 46 5.60 -14.57 -9.69
C ALA A 46 5.94 -15.78 -8.81
N PHE A 47 5.98 -15.60 -7.49
CA PHE A 47 6.23 -16.69 -6.56
C PHE A 47 5.11 -17.74 -6.58
N ALA A 48 3.85 -17.29 -6.59
CA ALA A 48 2.70 -18.18 -6.72
C ALA A 48 2.71 -18.97 -8.04
N LEU A 49 3.07 -18.34 -9.16
CA LEU A 49 3.16 -19.00 -10.47
C LEU A 49 4.24 -20.08 -10.50
N VAL A 50 5.41 -19.83 -9.89
CA VAL A 50 6.48 -20.84 -9.78
C VAL A 50 6.01 -22.03 -8.93
N HIS A 51 5.33 -21.77 -7.81
CA HIS A 51 4.76 -22.83 -6.98
C HIS A 51 3.68 -23.63 -7.71
N ILE A 52 2.77 -22.97 -8.43
CA ILE A 52 1.71 -23.60 -9.22
C ILE A 52 2.34 -24.48 -10.30
N TRP A 53 3.31 -23.93 -11.04
CA TRP A 53 4.05 -24.67 -12.07
C TRP A 53 4.71 -25.90 -11.47
N TYR A 54 5.49 -25.73 -10.40
CA TYR A 54 6.13 -26.85 -9.71
C TYR A 54 5.12 -27.90 -9.19
N SER A 55 3.98 -27.48 -8.64
CA SER A 55 2.90 -28.38 -8.23
C SER A 55 2.32 -29.16 -9.40
N PHE A 56 2.21 -28.58 -10.60
CA PHE A 56 1.79 -29.32 -11.80
C PHE A 56 2.79 -30.42 -12.17
N TYR A 57 4.10 -30.15 -12.10
CA TYR A 57 5.12 -31.17 -12.36
C TYR A 57 5.16 -32.28 -11.31
N ASN A 58 4.83 -31.96 -10.07
CA ASN A 58 4.77 -32.93 -8.96
C ASN A 58 3.38 -33.60 -8.82
N GLY A 59 2.46 -33.40 -9.77
CA GLY A 59 1.13 -34.02 -9.74
C GLY A 59 0.28 -33.63 -8.53
N PHE A 60 0.44 -32.40 -8.02
CA PHE A 60 -0.15 -31.91 -6.76
C PHE A 60 0.27 -32.68 -5.50
N SER A 61 1.34 -33.49 -5.57
CA SER A 61 1.98 -34.03 -4.39
C SER A 61 2.74 -32.88 -3.71
N ALA A 62 2.07 -32.16 -2.80
CA ALA A 62 2.69 -31.19 -1.91
C ALA A 62 3.67 -31.94 -1.01
N GLN A 63 4.94 -32.04 -1.43
CA GLN A 63 6.02 -32.49 -0.57
C GLN A 63 6.52 -31.34 0.30
#